data_AF-A5N2C0-F1
#
_entry.id   AF-A5N2C0-F1
#
_cell.length_a   1.000
_cell.length_b   1.000
_cell.length_c   1.000
_cell.angle_alpha   90.00
_cell.angle_beta   90.00
_cell.angle_gamma   90.00
#
_symmetry.space_group_name_H-M   'P 1'
#
loop_
_entity.id
_entity.type
_entity.pdbx_description
1 polymer ?
#
loop_
_entity_poly.entity_id
_entity_poly.type
_entity_poly.pdbx_seq_one_letter_code
_entity_poly.pdbx_strand_id
1 'polypeptide(L)'
;MEDNTIQKEYIPTDEKMEPENLSTREGLEETTVIEVEEVKANQEEKLALKEEAYDIQDFINNCKALGYRKEVISGALFNCEKTKMTKTELKERIKKFLGKKVE
;
A
#
# COMPACT_ATOMS: atom_id res chain seq x y z
N MET A 1 -42.54 -35.41 42.00
CA MET A 1 -42.67 -36.24 40.79
C MET A 1 -42.19 -35.39 39.64
N GLU A 2 -41.04 -35.79 39.11
CA GLU A 2 -40.53 -35.59 37.74
C GLU A 2 -40.41 -34.16 37.19
N ASP A 3 -39.19 -33.62 37.32
CA ASP A 3 -38.55 -32.87 36.24
C ASP A 3 -38.39 -33.78 35.02
N ASN A 4 -38.82 -33.34 33.82
CA ASN A 4 -38.23 -33.83 32.58
C ASN A 4 -38.38 -32.84 31.41
N THR A 5 -37.27 -32.13 31.20
CA THR A 5 -36.73 -31.60 29.95
C THR A 5 -37.15 -32.34 28.69
N ILE A 6 -37.70 -31.63 27.70
CA ILE A 6 -37.40 -31.93 26.29
C ILE A 6 -37.05 -30.62 25.57
N GLN A 7 -35.74 -30.41 25.48
CA GLN A 7 -35.09 -29.63 24.44
C GLN A 7 -35.47 -30.27 23.10
N LYS A 8 -35.99 -29.50 22.15
CA LYS A 8 -35.90 -29.91 20.74
C LYS A 8 -34.60 -29.35 20.21
N GLU A 9 -33.59 -30.20 20.27
CA GLU A 9 -32.37 -30.15 19.48
C GLU A 9 -32.73 -29.98 17.99
N TYR A 10 -32.14 -28.98 17.35
CA TYR A 10 -31.94 -28.98 15.91
C TYR A 10 -30.44 -29.23 15.69
N ILE A 11 -30.12 -30.46 15.32
CA ILE A 11 -28.78 -30.96 15.00
C ILE A 11 -28.52 -30.70 13.51
N PRO A 12 -27.28 -30.37 13.11
CA PRO A 12 -26.92 -29.82 11.82
C PRO A 12 -26.73 -30.90 10.75
N THR A 13 -26.89 -30.53 9.48
CA THR A 13 -26.34 -31.29 8.36
C THR A 13 -25.15 -30.54 7.77
N ASP A 14 -23.97 -31.09 8.09
CA ASP A 14 -22.77 -31.05 7.27
C ASP A 14 -23.10 -31.29 5.80
N GLU A 15 -22.64 -30.39 4.93
CA GLU A 15 -22.05 -30.83 3.67
C GLU A 15 -20.68 -30.15 3.55
N LYS A 16 -19.66 -30.95 3.85
CA LYS A 16 -18.25 -30.68 3.59
C LYS A 16 -18.01 -30.86 2.10
N MET A 17 -17.25 -29.97 1.46
CA MET A 17 -16.27 -30.40 0.44
C MET A 17 -15.19 -29.35 0.25
N GLU A 18 -14.08 -29.62 0.93
CA GLU A 18 -12.65 -29.55 0.54
C GLU A 18 -12.12 -28.40 -0.35
N PRO A 19 -10.97 -27.80 0.03
CA PRO A 19 -10.14 -26.97 -0.84
C PRO A 19 -9.09 -27.82 -1.57
N GLU A 20 -9.11 -27.81 -2.89
CA GLU A 20 -8.06 -28.43 -3.73
C GLU A 20 -7.55 -27.34 -4.70
N ASN A 21 -6.43 -26.69 -4.40
CA ASN A 21 -5.07 -27.04 -4.83
C ASN A 21 -4.86 -27.07 -6.37
N LEU A 22 -3.88 -26.27 -6.79
CA LEU A 22 -2.75 -26.69 -7.62
C LEU A 22 -2.64 -26.00 -8.98
N SER A 23 -1.46 -25.37 -9.17
CA SER A 23 -0.70 -25.27 -10.42
C SER A 23 -1.33 -24.54 -11.61
N THR A 24 -0.60 -23.91 -12.51
CA THR A 24 0.83 -23.63 -12.65
C THR A 24 0.94 -22.59 -13.76
N ARG A 25 1.92 -21.69 -13.57
CA ARG A 25 2.81 -21.03 -14.54
C ARG A 25 2.52 -21.25 -16.03
N GLU A 26 2.63 -20.16 -16.79
CA GLU A 26 3.56 -19.93 -17.93
C GLU A 26 3.03 -18.69 -18.68
N GLY A 27 3.80 -17.61 -18.78
CA GLY A 27 4.67 -17.32 -19.92
C GLY A 27 4.08 -16.08 -20.62
N LEU A 28 4.68 -14.90 -20.45
CA LEU A 28 5.69 -14.28 -21.34
C LEU A 28 5.09 -13.71 -22.62
N GLU A 29 5.01 -12.37 -22.64
CA GLU A 29 5.37 -11.53 -23.80
C GLU A 29 5.57 -10.11 -23.24
N GLU A 30 6.80 -9.65 -22.97
CA GLU A 30 7.72 -9.02 -23.95
C GLU A 30 6.95 -8.01 -24.81
N THR A 31 7.23 -6.72 -24.83
CA THR A 31 8.39 -6.21 -25.57
C THR A 31 8.52 -4.68 -25.37
N THR A 32 9.78 -4.29 -25.26
CA THR A 32 10.44 -2.98 -25.29
C THR A 32 9.84 -1.88 -26.19
N VAL A 33 9.99 -0.61 -25.77
CA VAL A 33 10.80 0.35 -26.56
C VAL A 33 11.51 1.30 -25.58
N ILE A 34 12.84 1.17 -25.52
CA ILE A 34 13.75 2.17 -24.96
C ILE A 34 14.30 2.89 -26.18
N GLU A 35 13.82 4.10 -26.47
CA GLU A 35 14.50 4.99 -27.41
C GLU A 35 15.58 5.74 -26.63
N VAL A 36 16.78 5.15 -26.62
CA VAL A 36 18.03 5.85 -26.30
C VAL A 36 18.48 6.54 -27.58
N GLU A 37 18.14 7.82 -27.73
CA GLU A 37 18.91 8.71 -28.60
C GLU A 37 20.14 9.19 -27.82
N GLU A 38 21.29 8.68 -28.26
CA GLU A 38 22.62 9.05 -27.80
C GLU A 38 22.95 10.47 -28.25
N VAL A 39 23.03 11.43 -27.32
CA VAL A 39 23.76 12.69 -27.54
C VAL A 39 24.75 12.89 -26.40
N LYS A 40 26.02 12.68 -26.73
CA LYS A 40 27.18 12.86 -25.83
C LYS A 40 27.29 14.32 -25.37
N ALA A 41 27.26 14.55 -24.06
CA ALA A 41 27.93 15.69 -23.44
C ALA A 41 28.26 15.39 -21.97
N ASN A 42 29.55 15.40 -21.68
CA ASN A 42 30.18 15.22 -20.36
C ASN A 42 29.73 16.30 -19.36
N GLN A 43 28.87 15.98 -18.38
CA GLN A 43 28.76 16.61 -17.05
C GLN A 43 28.19 15.58 -16.08
N GLU A 44 28.58 15.62 -14.80
CA GLU A 44 28.12 14.71 -13.73
C GLU A 44 26.59 14.82 -13.52
N GLU A 45 25.81 14.19 -14.38
CA GLU A 45 24.38 13.98 -14.17
C GLU A 45 24.22 12.95 -13.06
N LYS A 46 23.97 13.44 -11.84
CA LYS A 46 23.16 12.71 -10.88
C LYS A 46 21.86 12.38 -11.60
N LEU A 47 21.78 11.20 -12.22
CA LEU A 47 20.59 10.63 -12.83
C LEU A 47 19.45 10.77 -11.83
N ALA A 48 18.70 11.85 -11.96
CA ALA A 48 17.53 12.11 -11.17
C ALA A 48 16.48 11.19 -11.74
N LEU A 49 16.49 9.92 -11.29
CA LEU A 49 15.39 8.99 -11.48
C LEU A 49 14.13 9.77 -11.11
N LYS A 50 13.32 10.07 -12.13
CA LYS A 50 12.10 10.84 -11.98
C LYS A 50 11.20 10.02 -11.07
N GLU A 51 11.15 10.40 -9.79
CA GLU A 51 10.45 9.63 -8.79
C GLU A 51 8.96 9.65 -9.11
N GLU A 52 8.35 8.46 -9.14
CA GLU A 52 6.93 8.31 -9.43
C GLU A 52 6.08 9.01 -8.37
N ALA A 53 5.01 9.68 -8.81
CA ALA A 53 4.05 10.33 -7.94
C ALA A 53 2.84 9.42 -7.73
N TYR A 54 2.45 9.26 -6.46
CA TYR A 54 1.32 8.43 -6.04
C TYR A 54 0.22 9.30 -5.43
N ASP A 55 -1.01 8.80 -5.44
CA ASP A 55 -2.13 9.47 -4.79
C ASP A 55 -1.93 9.51 -3.27
N ILE A 56 -2.35 10.61 -2.64
CA ILE A 56 -2.25 10.77 -1.18
C ILE A 56 -3.03 9.68 -0.43
N GLN A 57 -4.17 9.26 -0.98
CA GLN A 57 -4.96 8.18 -0.41
C GLN A 57 -4.19 6.85 -0.39
N ASP A 58 -3.34 6.58 -1.37
CA ASP A 58 -2.52 5.38 -1.39
C ASP A 58 -1.51 5.37 -0.25
N PHE A 59 -0.92 6.53 0.08
CA PHE A 59 -0.04 6.65 1.24
C PHE A 59 -0.77 6.44 2.56
N ILE A 60 -2.01 6.94 2.68
CA ILE A 60 -2.83 6.78 3.89
C ILE A 60 -3.26 5.31 4.05
N ASN A 61 -3.70 4.68 2.97
CA ASN A 61 -4.16 3.28 2.96
C ASN A 61 -3.01 2.30 3.20
N ASN A 62 -1.83 2.60 2.66
CA ASN A 62 -0.62 1.77 2.80
C ASN A 62 0.35 2.29 3.88
N CYS A 63 -0.15 3.07 4.85
CA CYS A 63 0.67 3.70 5.88
C CYS A 63 1.57 2.71 6.66
N LYS A 64 1.07 1.48 6.90
CA LYS A 64 1.82 0.41 7.56
C LYS A 64 3.09 0.02 6.81
N ALA A 65 3.02 -0.08 5.47
CA ALA A 65 4.18 -0.40 4.64
C ALA A 65 5.23 0.73 4.62
N LEU A 66 4.81 1.95 4.93
CA LEU A 66 5.68 3.12 5.06
C LEU A 66 6.31 3.24 6.45
N GLY A 67 5.94 2.39 7.40
CA GLY A 67 6.44 2.42 8.78
C GLY A 67 5.85 3.53 9.64
N TYR A 68 4.73 4.13 9.23
CA TYR A 68 4.07 5.20 9.97
C TYR A 68 2.65 4.83 10.39
N ARG A 69 2.21 5.40 11.51
CA ARG A 69 0.81 5.36 11.90
C ARG A 69 -0.02 6.24 10.96
N LYS A 70 -1.28 5.85 10.73
CA LYS A 70 -2.20 6.57 9.84
C LYS A 70 -2.34 8.04 10.24
N GLU A 71 -2.45 8.31 11.54
CA GLU A 71 -2.60 9.65 12.12
C GLU A 71 -1.41 10.56 11.83
N VAL A 72 -0.19 9.99 11.76
CA VAL A 72 1.03 10.75 11.44
C VAL A 72 1.00 11.18 9.98
N ILE A 73 0.64 10.27 9.08
CA ILE A 73 0.53 10.59 7.64
C ILE A 73 -0.60 11.59 7.41
N SER A 74 -1.80 11.34 7.95
CA SER A 74 -2.95 12.25 7.83
C SER A 74 -2.64 13.63 8.42
N GLY A 75 -1.97 13.71 9.58
CA GLY A 75 -1.56 14.98 10.18
C GLY A 75 -0.52 15.73 9.34
N ALA A 76 0.48 15.03 8.80
CA ALA A 76 1.48 15.61 7.91
C ALA A 76 0.89 16.12 6.59
N LEU A 77 -0.24 15.56 6.15
CA LEU A 77 -0.94 15.89 4.92
C LEU A 77 -2.19 16.77 5.13
N PHE A 78 -2.54 17.13 6.36
CA PHE A 78 -3.80 17.83 6.71
C PHE A 78 -4.01 19.16 5.95
N ASN A 79 -2.93 19.86 5.59
CA ASN A 79 -2.97 21.09 4.81
C ASN A 79 -2.25 20.93 3.46
N CYS A 80 -2.37 19.76 2.84
CA CYS A 80 -1.84 19.49 1.51
C CYS A 80 -2.94 19.66 0.46
N GLU A 81 -2.77 20.65 -0.42
CA GLU A 81 -3.69 20.89 -1.56
C GLU A 81 -3.43 19.95 -2.74
N LYS A 82 -2.29 19.24 -2.75
CA LYS A 82 -1.93 18.31 -3.82
C LYS A 82 -2.74 17.03 -3.68
N THR A 83 -3.08 16.40 -4.81
CA THR A 83 -3.69 15.06 -4.83
C THR A 83 -2.64 13.95 -4.94
N LYS A 84 -1.52 14.24 -5.61
CA LYS A 84 -0.40 13.31 -5.83
C LYS A 84 0.93 13.89 -5.34
N MET A 85 1.80 13.02 -4.82
CA MET A 85 3.18 13.38 -4.47
C MET A 85 4.12 12.17 -4.50
N THR A 86 5.43 12.44 -4.49
CA THR A 86 6.44 11.38 -4.45
C THR A 86 6.67 10.88 -3.02
N LYS A 87 7.32 9.71 -2.86
CA LYS A 87 7.64 9.17 -1.52
C LYS A 87 8.63 10.07 -0.79
N THR A 88 9.56 10.70 -1.50
CA THR A 88 10.50 11.66 -0.92
C THR A 88 9.76 12.88 -0.36
N GLU A 89 8.85 13.50 -1.14
CA GLU A 89 8.08 14.65 -0.68
C GLU A 89 7.25 14.30 0.58
N LEU A 90 6.64 13.12 0.59
CA LEU A 90 5.90 12.64 1.77
C LEU A 90 6.81 12.54 3.01
N LYS A 91 7.99 11.92 2.88
CA LYS A 91 8.92 11.74 4.00
C LYS A 91 9.38 13.08 4.57
N GLU A 92 9.65 14.07 3.72
CA GLU A 92 10.00 15.42 4.15
C GLU A 92 8.88 16.09 4.93
N ARG A 93 7.63 15.97 4.45
CA ARG A 93 6.45 16.48 5.16
C ARG A 93 6.25 15.82 6.52
N ILE A 94 6.39 14.50 6.60
CA ILE A 94 6.30 13.76 7.87
C ILE A 94 7.40 14.21 8.83
N LYS A 95 8.65 14.33 8.35
CA LYS A 95 9.78 14.82 9.18
C LYS A 95 9.51 16.23 9.71
N LYS A 96 8.99 17.13 8.87
CA LYS A 96 8.61 18.49 9.26
C LYS A 96 7.47 18.48 10.29
N PHE A 97 6.48 17.61 10.13
CA PHE A 97 5.36 17.46 11.06
C PHE A 97 5.83 16.97 12.44
N LEU A 98 6.64 15.92 12.49
CA LEU A 98 7.15 15.35 13.73
C LEU A 98 8.21 16.23 14.42
N GLY A 99 8.91 17.07 13.66
CA GLY A 99 9.94 17.98 14.17
C GLY A 99 9.40 19.26 14.81
N LYS A 100 8.09 19.57 14.66
CA LYS A 100 7.50 20.75 15.30
C LYS A 100 7.40 20.54 16.81
N LYS A 101 8.12 21.36 17.57
CA LYS A 101 7.93 21.49 19.01
C LYS A 101 6.85 22.53 19.28
N VAL A 102 6.09 22.33 20.35
CA VAL A 102 5.20 23.35 20.91
C VAL A 102 6.07 24.18 21.87
N GLU A 103 6.19 25.47 21.59
CA GLU A 103 6.75 26.46 22.52
C GLU A 103 5.66 27.07 23.39
#